data_AF-A0A2T2R051-F1
#
_entry.id   AF-A0A2T2R051-F1
#
_cell.length_a   1.000
_cell.length_b   1.000
_cell.length_c   1.000
_cell.angle_alpha   90.00
_cell.angle_beta   90.00
_cell.angle_gamma   90.00
#
_symmetry.space_group_name_H-M   'P 1'
#
loop_
_entity.id
_entity.type
_entity.pdbx_description
1 polymer ?
#
loop_
_entity_poly.entity_id
_entity_poly.type
_entity_poly.pdbx_seq_one_letter_code
_entity_poly.pdbx_strand_id
1 'polypeptide(L)'
;MSDTNLKLTQEGQRIAKIAALIFLVGLTGVILNLFFSTLLSFILGAVVGVLAVIGWAMLKTDTQSDQQQAQPESGGEPIDVEAALKDLAQLNMSVRSHDLPDDLIDRIEGAIDSVGKILNDLDGQFGDQYITKVWYRIAREHLPNPVETYIEFDPEYRTDERREELEDALQALEKEIERTREKMSKRKQGEFQQEASRLEAVYLE
;
A
#
# COMPACT_ATOMS: atom_id res chain seq x y z
N MET A 1 -31.47 -14.79 -61.49
CA MET A 1 -31.07 -13.42 -61.06
C MET A 1 -31.39 -13.13 -59.58
N SER A 2 -31.62 -14.14 -58.71
CA SER A 2 -32.00 -13.91 -57.30
C SER A 2 -30.85 -14.13 -56.29
N ASP A 3 -29.91 -15.04 -56.55
CA ASP A 3 -28.87 -15.42 -55.57
C ASP A 3 -27.77 -14.38 -55.36
N THR A 4 -27.49 -13.53 -56.37
CA THR A 4 -26.45 -12.49 -56.26
C THR A 4 -26.85 -11.39 -55.28
N ASN A 5 -28.15 -11.07 -55.19
CA ASN A 5 -28.64 -10.04 -54.27
C ASN A 5 -28.59 -10.47 -52.80
N LEU A 6 -28.76 -11.76 -52.50
CA LEU A 6 -28.75 -12.29 -51.13
C LEU A 6 -27.33 -12.31 -50.51
N LYS A 7 -26.30 -12.64 -51.31
CA LYS A 7 -24.90 -12.64 -50.85
C LYS A 7 -24.37 -11.24 -50.55
N LEU A 8 -24.73 -10.26 -51.37
CA LEU A 8 -24.38 -8.84 -51.14
C LEU A 8 -24.97 -8.28 -49.84
N THR A 9 -26.15 -8.76 -49.42
CA THR A 9 -26.77 -8.32 -48.15
C THR A 9 -26.06 -8.92 -46.93
N GLN A 10 -25.57 -10.15 -47.03
CA GLN A 10 -24.94 -10.84 -45.92
C GLN A 10 -23.52 -10.32 -45.63
N GLU A 11 -22.75 -9.98 -46.66
CA GLU A 11 -21.45 -9.34 -46.50
C GLU A 11 -21.58 -7.91 -45.96
N GLY A 12 -22.56 -7.14 -46.44
CA GLY A 12 -22.87 -5.81 -45.90
C GLY A 12 -23.20 -5.83 -44.41
N GLN A 13 -23.95 -6.83 -43.95
CA GLN A 13 -24.26 -6.99 -42.51
C GLN A 13 -23.03 -7.35 -41.66
N ARG A 14 -22.09 -8.14 -42.18
CA ARG A 14 -20.85 -8.48 -41.45
C ARG A 14 -19.93 -7.28 -41.31
N ILE A 15 -19.77 -6.51 -42.38
CA ILE A 15 -18.98 -5.27 -42.36
C ILE A 15 -19.59 -4.25 -41.38
N ALA A 16 -20.93 -4.11 -41.39
CA ALA A 16 -21.62 -3.22 -40.46
C ALA A 16 -21.42 -3.62 -38.99
N LYS A 17 -21.45 -4.93 -38.68
CA LYS A 17 -21.22 -5.42 -37.30
C LYS A 17 -19.79 -5.19 -36.83
N ILE A 18 -18.79 -5.42 -37.70
CA ILE A 18 -17.39 -5.18 -37.37
C ILE A 18 -17.13 -3.69 -37.13
N ALA A 19 -17.69 -2.82 -37.99
CA ALA A 19 -17.59 -1.38 -37.82
C ALA A 19 -18.25 -0.91 -36.50
N ALA A 20 -19.42 -1.47 -36.15
CA ALA A 20 -20.08 -1.17 -34.88
C ALA A 20 -19.26 -1.61 -33.67
N LEU A 21 -18.62 -2.78 -33.72
CA LEU A 21 -17.79 -3.29 -32.62
C LEU A 21 -16.53 -2.44 -32.40
N ILE A 22 -15.86 -2.03 -33.49
CA ILE A 22 -14.70 -1.12 -33.42
C ILE A 22 -15.11 0.23 -32.82
N PHE A 23 -16.26 0.76 -33.25
CA PHE A 23 -16.78 2.01 -32.71
C PHE A 23 -17.09 1.91 -31.22
N LEU A 24 -17.67 0.78 -30.78
CA LEU A 24 -18.05 0.57 -29.38
C LEU A 24 -16.80 0.46 -28.49
N VAL A 25 -15.80 -0.32 -28.90
CA VAL A 25 -14.52 -0.42 -28.17
C VAL A 25 -13.79 0.94 -28.11
N GLY A 26 -13.78 1.69 -29.22
CA GLY A 26 -13.20 3.03 -29.25
C GLY A 26 -13.93 4.01 -28.32
N LEU A 27 -15.26 3.97 -28.29
CA LEU A 27 -16.07 4.81 -27.41
C LEU A 27 -15.81 4.49 -25.93
N THR A 28 -15.74 3.22 -25.57
CA THR A 28 -15.45 2.79 -24.19
C THR A 28 -14.06 3.24 -23.75
N GLY A 29 -13.05 3.14 -24.62
CA GLY A 29 -11.69 3.64 -24.34
C GLY A 29 -11.66 5.16 -24.09
N VAL A 30 -12.40 5.94 -24.89
CA VAL A 30 -12.50 7.40 -24.70
C VAL A 30 -13.21 7.75 -23.39
N ILE A 31 -14.29 7.03 -23.04
CA ILE A 31 -15.04 7.25 -21.80
C ILE A 31 -14.16 6.92 -20.58
N LEU A 32 -13.46 5.78 -20.60
CA LEU A 32 -12.54 5.39 -19.52
C LEU A 32 -11.41 6.42 -19.38
N ASN A 33 -10.81 6.87 -20.47
CA ASN A 33 -9.75 7.89 -20.42
C ASN A 33 -10.26 9.23 -19.86
N LEU A 34 -11.48 9.65 -20.22
CA LEU A 34 -12.10 10.85 -19.63
C LEU A 34 -12.39 10.67 -18.14
N PHE A 35 -12.81 9.47 -17.72
CA PHE A 35 -13.07 9.17 -16.31
C PHE A 35 -11.79 9.16 -15.48
N PHE A 36 -10.73 8.49 -15.95
CA PHE A 36 -9.43 8.47 -15.26
C PHE A 36 -8.73 9.84 -15.26
N SER A 37 -8.80 10.61 -16.35
CA SER A 37 -8.17 11.95 -16.38
C SER A 37 -8.89 12.97 -15.49
N THR A 38 -10.22 12.92 -15.41
CA THR A 38 -10.99 13.77 -14.48
C THR A 38 -10.83 13.33 -13.04
N LEU A 39 -10.82 12.03 -12.75
CA LEU A 39 -10.56 11.51 -11.40
C LEU A 39 -9.14 11.85 -10.92
N LEU A 40 -8.13 11.71 -11.78
CA LEU A 40 -6.75 12.08 -11.47
C LEU A 40 -6.59 13.59 -11.26
N SER A 41 -7.28 14.40 -12.06
CA SER A 41 -7.31 15.87 -11.89
C SER A 41 -8.04 16.28 -10.60
N PHE A 42 -9.06 15.53 -10.18
CA PHE A 42 -9.78 15.77 -8.93
C PHE A 42 -8.92 15.39 -7.72
N ILE A 43 -8.21 14.27 -7.78
CA ILE A 43 -7.25 13.84 -6.75
C ILE A 43 -6.10 14.86 -6.64
N LEU A 44 -5.49 15.25 -7.76
CA LEU A 44 -4.45 16.29 -7.78
C LEU A 44 -4.98 17.65 -7.30
N GLY A 45 -6.20 18.03 -7.70
CA GLY A 45 -6.86 19.25 -7.25
C GLY A 45 -7.19 19.25 -5.76
N ALA A 46 -7.62 18.11 -5.20
CA ALA A 46 -7.85 17.93 -3.78
C ALA A 46 -6.54 17.99 -2.99
N VAL A 47 -5.47 17.37 -3.48
CA VAL A 47 -4.13 17.46 -2.87
C VAL A 47 -3.62 18.90 -2.88
N VAL A 48 -3.71 19.61 -4.00
CA VAL A 48 -3.29 21.02 -4.10
C VAL A 48 -4.18 21.93 -3.25
N GLY A 49 -5.49 21.67 -3.19
CA GLY A 49 -6.44 22.41 -2.35
C GLY A 49 -6.15 22.23 -0.85
N VAL A 50 -5.88 21.00 -0.42
CA VAL A 50 -5.49 20.68 0.96
C VAL A 50 -4.14 21.30 1.30
N LEU A 51 -3.14 21.22 0.41
CA LEU A 51 -1.85 21.88 0.60
C LEU A 51 -1.97 23.42 0.63
N ALA A 52 -2.87 24.01 -0.16
CA ALA A 52 -3.12 25.44 -0.14
C ALA A 52 -3.83 25.88 1.15
N VAL A 53 -4.77 25.09 1.68
CA VAL A 53 -5.42 25.34 2.98
C VAL A 53 -4.41 25.20 4.12
N ILE A 54 -3.55 24.18 4.10
CA ILE A 54 -2.47 23.98 5.08
C ILE A 54 -1.44 25.12 4.98
N GLY A 55 -1.04 25.52 3.78
CA GLY A 55 -0.13 26.64 3.55
C GLY A 55 -0.72 27.98 3.99
N TRP A 56 -2.01 28.21 3.76
CA TRP A 56 -2.73 29.41 4.21
C TRP A 56 -2.94 29.43 5.72
N ALA A 57 -3.15 28.27 6.34
CA ALA A 57 -3.17 28.12 7.80
C ALA A 57 -1.79 28.40 8.41
N MET A 58 -0.70 27.90 7.80
CA MET A 58 0.67 28.15 8.26
C MET A 58 1.05 29.64 8.13
N LEU A 59 0.64 30.33 7.07
CA LEU A 59 0.89 31.77 6.89
C LEU A 59 0.14 32.69 7.87
N LYS A 60 -0.93 32.22 8.52
CA LYS A 60 -1.63 32.96 9.58
C LYS A 60 -1.02 32.75 10.97
N THR A 61 -0.04 31.88 11.12
CA THR A 61 0.47 31.45 12.45
C THR A 61 1.76 32.19 12.85
N ASP A 62 2.03 33.37 12.30
CA ASP A 62 3.19 34.19 12.66
C ASP A 62 2.85 35.39 13.57
N THR A 63 1.73 35.32 14.30
CA THR A 63 1.46 36.29 15.36
C THR A 63 1.27 35.57 16.68
N GLN A 64 2.38 35.50 17.43
CA GLN A 64 2.48 35.41 18.89
C GLN A 64 1.22 34.93 19.63
N SER A 65 1.30 33.74 20.22
CA SER A 65 0.80 33.49 21.57
C SER A 65 1.37 32.17 22.09
N ASP A 66 1.94 32.21 23.29
CA ASP A 66 2.28 31.05 24.10
C ASP A 66 1.13 30.04 24.12
N GLN A 67 1.36 28.82 23.63
CA GLN A 67 0.55 27.67 24.02
C GLN A 67 1.34 26.38 23.80
N GLN A 68 1.68 25.75 24.93
CA GLN A 68 1.89 24.33 25.15
C GLN A 68 2.30 23.49 23.93
N GLN A 69 3.56 23.08 23.92
CA GLN A 69 3.96 21.79 23.35
C GLN A 69 3.11 20.71 24.01
N ALA A 70 2.02 20.30 23.35
CA ALA A 70 1.41 19.01 23.61
C ALA A 70 2.42 17.96 23.14
N GLN A 71 3.17 17.38 24.07
CA GLN A 71 3.65 16.02 23.89
C GLN A 71 2.43 15.18 23.51
N PRO A 72 2.46 14.39 22.42
CA PRO A 72 1.41 13.43 22.18
C PRO A 72 1.39 12.50 23.40
N GLU A 73 0.20 12.36 24.00
CA GLU A 73 0.01 11.57 25.21
C GLU A 73 0.56 10.16 25.00
N SER A 74 1.49 9.77 25.87
CA SER A 74 1.95 8.39 26.07
C SER A 74 0.84 7.53 26.72
N GLY A 75 -0.39 7.65 26.26
CA GLY A 75 -1.59 7.03 26.84
C GLY A 75 -2.01 5.70 26.20
N GLY A 76 -1.20 5.13 25.30
CA GLY A 76 -1.44 3.80 24.74
C GLY A 76 -0.77 2.72 25.58
N GLU A 77 -1.39 1.53 25.63
CA GLU A 77 -0.86 0.32 26.26
C GLU A 77 0.63 0.13 25.88
N PRO A 78 1.49 -0.26 26.83
CA PRO A 78 2.90 -0.55 26.54
C PRO A 78 2.98 -1.62 25.46
N ILE A 79 3.86 -1.42 24.49
CA ILE A 79 4.05 -2.39 23.40
C ILE A 79 5.01 -3.48 23.84
N ASP A 80 4.70 -4.72 23.48
CA ASP A 80 5.56 -5.87 23.73
C ASP A 80 6.28 -6.26 22.44
N VAL A 81 7.42 -5.63 22.20
CA VAL A 81 8.24 -5.88 21.00
C VAL A 81 8.69 -7.34 20.93
N GLU A 82 8.95 -7.98 22.07
CA GLU A 82 9.33 -9.39 22.11
C GLU A 82 8.18 -10.29 21.63
N ALA A 83 6.95 -9.98 22.03
CA ALA A 83 5.76 -10.67 21.50
C ALA A 83 5.62 -10.49 19.99
N ALA A 84 5.80 -9.28 19.45
CA ALA A 84 5.75 -9.06 18.01
C ALA A 84 6.84 -9.83 17.25
N LEU A 85 8.07 -9.89 17.77
CA LEU A 85 9.15 -10.68 17.17
C LEU A 85 8.87 -12.18 17.21
N LYS A 86 8.22 -12.67 18.27
CA LYS A 86 7.78 -14.05 18.37
C LYS A 86 6.68 -14.37 17.36
N ASP A 87 5.71 -13.48 17.19
CA ASP A 87 4.64 -13.61 16.20
C ASP A 87 5.25 -13.68 14.77
N LEU A 88 6.22 -12.82 14.47
CA LEU A 88 6.97 -12.85 13.21
C LEU A 88 7.75 -14.15 13.00
N ALA A 89 8.37 -14.69 14.04
CA ALA A 89 9.06 -15.98 13.95
C ALA A 89 8.08 -17.14 13.73
N GLN A 90 6.88 -17.07 14.31
CA GLN A 90 5.81 -18.04 14.08
C GLN A 90 5.27 -17.96 12.65
N LEU A 91 5.09 -16.75 12.11
CA LEU A 91 4.74 -16.54 10.71
C LEU A 91 5.77 -17.17 9.78
N ASN A 92 7.07 -16.96 10.03
CA ASN A 92 8.15 -17.56 9.26
C ASN A 92 8.07 -19.10 9.27
N MET A 93 7.87 -19.71 10.45
CA MET A 93 7.67 -21.16 10.54
C MET A 93 6.44 -21.65 9.77
N SER A 94 5.35 -20.87 9.78
CA SER A 94 4.14 -21.16 9.02
C SER A 94 4.43 -21.18 7.51
N VAL A 95 5.11 -20.16 6.99
CA VAL A 95 5.50 -20.05 5.58
C VAL A 95 6.30 -21.27 5.14
N ARG A 96 7.31 -21.68 5.92
CA ARG A 96 8.14 -22.85 5.64
C ARG A 96 7.39 -24.18 5.68
N SER A 97 6.25 -24.24 6.36
CA SER A 97 5.44 -25.45 6.45
C SER A 97 4.48 -25.64 5.26
N HIS A 98 4.33 -24.61 4.43
CA HIS A 98 3.50 -24.65 3.23
C HIS A 98 4.34 -24.96 1.99
N ASP A 99 3.73 -25.67 1.03
CA ASP A 99 4.34 -25.95 -0.27
C ASP A 99 4.29 -24.69 -1.14
N LEU A 100 5.30 -23.83 -1.00
CA LEU A 100 5.48 -22.57 -1.72
C LEU A 100 6.76 -22.62 -2.55
N PRO A 101 6.84 -21.87 -3.66
CA PRO A 101 8.09 -21.69 -4.39
C PRO A 101 9.19 -21.11 -3.49
N ASP A 102 10.40 -21.67 -3.56
CA ASP A 102 11.55 -21.25 -2.75
C ASP A 102 11.82 -19.74 -2.84
N ASP A 103 11.65 -19.15 -4.03
CA ASP A 103 11.88 -17.72 -4.26
C ASP A 103 10.85 -16.82 -3.57
N LEU A 104 9.61 -17.29 -3.42
CA LEU A 104 8.59 -16.59 -2.66
C LEU A 104 8.84 -16.72 -1.14
N ILE A 105 9.28 -17.90 -0.69
CA ILE A 105 9.70 -18.13 0.70
C ILE A 105 10.81 -17.15 1.06
N ASP A 106 11.89 -17.12 0.28
CA ASP A 106 13.04 -16.24 0.53
C ASP A 106 12.62 -14.77 0.63
N ARG A 107 11.64 -14.34 -0.17
CA ARG A 107 11.15 -12.95 -0.16
C ARG A 107 10.31 -12.62 1.07
N ILE A 108 9.43 -13.53 1.48
CA ILE A 108 8.64 -13.37 2.72
C ILE A 108 9.57 -13.35 3.93
N GLU A 109 10.54 -14.28 3.98
CA GLU A 109 11.53 -14.34 5.06
C GLU A 109 12.37 -13.05 5.14
N GLY A 110 12.83 -12.54 3.99
CA GLY A 110 13.55 -11.27 3.92
C GLY A 110 12.74 -10.08 4.44
N ALA A 111 11.43 -10.06 4.18
CA ALA A 111 10.53 -9.04 4.70
C ALA A 111 10.34 -9.19 6.22
N ILE A 112 10.11 -10.40 6.73
CA ILE A 112 9.99 -10.70 8.15
C ILE A 112 11.25 -10.26 8.91
N ASP A 113 12.43 -10.64 8.43
CA ASP A 113 13.71 -10.26 9.03
C ASP A 113 13.91 -8.75 9.01
N SER A 114 13.53 -8.09 7.91
CA SER A 114 13.65 -6.65 7.77
C SER A 114 12.75 -5.89 8.74
N VAL A 115 11.50 -6.35 8.92
CA VAL A 115 10.54 -5.78 9.88
C VAL A 115 11.01 -6.03 11.31
N GLY A 116 11.45 -7.25 11.63
CA GLY A 116 11.97 -7.57 12.97
C GLY A 116 13.19 -6.71 13.32
N LYS A 117 14.07 -6.46 12.36
CA LYS A 117 15.24 -5.60 12.56
C LYS A 117 14.87 -4.14 12.78
N ILE A 118 14.00 -3.55 11.96
CA ILE A 118 13.61 -2.14 12.14
C ILE A 118 12.85 -1.93 13.45
N LEU A 119 12.01 -2.90 13.85
CA LEU A 119 11.29 -2.84 15.11
C LEU A 119 12.26 -2.84 16.32
N ASN A 120 13.24 -3.75 16.33
CA ASN A 120 14.30 -3.76 17.35
C ASN A 120 15.12 -2.46 17.36
N ASP A 121 15.51 -1.96 16.19
CA ASP A 121 16.28 -0.73 16.07
C ASP A 121 15.50 0.49 16.61
N LEU A 122 14.19 0.52 16.39
CA LEU A 122 13.30 1.57 16.88
C LEU A 122 13.06 1.46 18.39
N ASP A 123 12.81 0.27 18.90
CA ASP A 123 12.64 0.04 20.34
C ASP A 123 13.88 0.46 21.13
N GLY A 124 15.06 0.03 20.68
CA GLY A 124 16.33 0.37 21.34
C GLY A 124 16.67 1.87 21.31
N GLN A 125 16.18 2.64 20.33
CA GLN A 125 16.51 4.06 20.17
C GLN A 125 15.41 5.01 20.66
N PHE A 126 14.16 4.60 20.54
CA PHE A 126 12.99 5.46 20.75
C PHE A 126 11.99 4.87 21.77
N GLY A 127 12.11 3.60 22.15
CA GLY A 127 11.20 2.90 23.06
C GLY A 127 9.75 2.98 22.57
N ASP A 128 8.80 3.18 23.48
CA ASP A 128 7.34 3.27 23.22
C ASP A 128 6.88 4.53 22.45
N GLN A 129 7.77 5.22 21.74
CA GLN A 129 7.38 6.33 20.89
C GLN A 129 6.42 5.88 19.78
N TYR A 130 5.62 6.83 19.30
CA TYR A 130 4.56 6.58 18.34
C TYR A 130 5.04 5.88 17.06
N ILE A 131 6.24 6.18 16.55
CA ILE A 131 6.81 5.47 15.40
C ILE A 131 7.04 3.98 15.70
N THR A 132 7.55 3.64 16.88
CA THR A 132 7.73 2.24 17.32
C THR A 132 6.39 1.54 17.46
N LYS A 133 5.36 2.23 17.98
CA LYS A 133 3.99 1.70 18.07
C LYS A 133 3.36 1.43 16.70
N VAL A 134 3.65 2.27 15.71
CA VAL A 134 3.22 2.04 14.33
C VAL A 134 3.92 0.82 13.73
N TRP A 135 5.24 0.71 13.88
CA TRP A 135 5.98 -0.45 13.39
C TRP A 135 5.62 -1.76 14.12
N TYR A 136 5.28 -1.68 15.41
CA TYR A 136 4.73 -2.80 16.17
C TYR A 136 3.41 -3.30 15.56
N ARG A 137 2.49 -2.39 15.21
CA ARG A 137 1.24 -2.76 14.52
C ARG A 137 1.51 -3.32 13.13
N ILE A 138 2.45 -2.74 12.37
CA ILE A 138 2.86 -3.28 11.06
C ILE A 138 3.37 -4.73 11.18
N ALA A 139 4.19 -5.01 12.19
CA ALA A 139 4.73 -6.35 12.44
C ALA A 139 3.67 -7.38 12.81
N ARG A 140 2.62 -6.99 13.53
CA ARG A 140 1.57 -7.90 14.03
C ARG A 140 0.37 -8.05 13.10
N GLU A 141 0.09 -7.05 12.28
CA GLU A 141 -1.14 -7.01 11.49
C GLU A 141 -0.83 -6.91 9.99
N HIS A 142 0.02 -5.98 9.56
CA HIS A 142 0.18 -5.69 8.13
C HIS A 142 1.08 -6.61 7.36
N LEU A 143 2.14 -7.14 7.97
CA LEU A 143 2.93 -8.18 7.32
C LEU A 143 2.21 -9.54 7.38
N PRO A 144 1.67 -9.99 8.53
CA PRO A 144 1.01 -11.30 8.59
C PRO A 144 -0.21 -11.41 7.69
N ASN A 145 -1.11 -10.43 7.66
CA ASN A 145 -2.38 -10.54 6.94
C ASN A 145 -2.24 -10.96 5.46
N PRO A 146 -1.47 -10.27 4.58
CA PRO A 146 -1.34 -10.68 3.19
C PRO A 146 -0.60 -12.00 3.01
N VAL A 147 0.38 -12.31 3.88
CA VAL A 147 1.11 -13.58 3.86
C VAL A 147 0.19 -14.74 4.24
N GLU A 148 -0.50 -14.63 5.38
CA GLU A 148 -1.46 -15.62 5.88
C GLU A 148 -2.59 -15.84 4.87
N THR A 149 -3.16 -14.76 4.35
CA THR A 149 -4.20 -14.84 3.30
C THR A 149 -3.71 -15.63 2.08
N TYR A 150 -2.47 -15.41 1.65
CA TYR A 150 -1.93 -16.12 0.49
C TYR A 150 -1.66 -17.60 0.75
N ILE A 151 -1.07 -17.93 1.91
CA ILE A 151 -0.72 -19.33 2.24
C ILE A 151 -1.94 -20.18 2.59
N GLU A 152 -3.01 -19.57 3.13
CA GLU A 152 -4.28 -20.25 3.43
C GLU A 152 -5.03 -20.71 2.18
N PHE A 153 -4.75 -20.14 1.01
CA PHE A 153 -5.30 -20.66 -0.24
C PHE A 153 -4.75 -22.04 -0.56
N ASP A 154 -5.63 -22.95 -1.00
CA ASP A 154 -5.20 -24.19 -1.63
C ASP A 154 -4.33 -23.87 -2.86
N PRO A 155 -3.37 -24.74 -3.22
CA PRO A 155 -2.42 -24.48 -4.31
C PRO A 155 -3.08 -24.10 -5.64
N GLU A 156 -4.28 -24.60 -5.94
CA GLU A 156 -5.03 -24.29 -7.15
C GLU A 156 -5.60 -22.85 -7.21
N TYR A 157 -5.71 -22.19 -6.06
CA TYR A 157 -6.17 -20.80 -5.93
C TYR A 157 -5.03 -19.79 -5.72
N ARG A 158 -3.77 -20.25 -5.69
CA ARG A 158 -2.58 -19.40 -5.65
C ARG A 158 -2.19 -18.97 -7.06
N THR A 159 -3.01 -18.11 -7.66
CA THR A 159 -2.79 -17.58 -9.00
C THR A 159 -1.56 -16.66 -9.05
N ASP A 160 -1.01 -16.46 -10.25
CA ASP A 160 0.08 -15.51 -10.48
C ASP A 160 -0.31 -14.08 -10.06
N GLU A 161 -1.57 -13.68 -10.28
CA GLU A 161 -2.10 -12.38 -9.86
C GLU A 161 -2.04 -12.19 -8.34
N ARG A 162 -2.46 -13.19 -7.56
CA ARG A 162 -2.40 -13.13 -6.08
C ARG A 162 -0.98 -13.14 -5.56
N ARG A 163 -0.10 -13.83 -6.27
CA ARG A 163 1.33 -13.81 -5.97
C ARG A 163 1.91 -12.42 -6.21
N GLU A 164 1.57 -11.79 -7.33
CA GLU A 164 1.98 -10.43 -7.66
C GLU A 164 1.47 -9.42 -6.63
N GLU A 165 0.21 -9.53 -6.18
CA GLU A 165 -0.36 -8.70 -5.10
C GLU A 165 0.45 -8.81 -3.80
N LEU A 166 0.81 -10.04 -3.39
CA LEU A 166 1.65 -10.26 -2.21
C LEU A 166 3.04 -9.65 -2.42
N GLU A 167 3.67 -9.90 -3.56
CA GLU A 167 5.01 -9.39 -3.87
C GLU A 167 5.07 -7.85 -3.91
N ASP A 168 4.02 -7.20 -4.42
CA ASP A 168 3.87 -5.74 -4.40
C ASP A 168 3.71 -5.21 -2.98
N ALA A 169 2.93 -5.89 -2.14
CA ALA A 169 2.78 -5.54 -0.73
C ALA A 169 4.12 -5.65 0.03
N LEU A 170 4.87 -6.73 -0.18
CA LEU A 170 6.20 -6.93 0.40
C LEU A 170 7.17 -5.84 -0.08
N GLN A 171 7.15 -5.51 -1.37
CA GLN A 171 8.02 -4.47 -1.92
C GLN A 171 7.66 -3.07 -1.39
N ALA A 172 6.37 -2.77 -1.25
CA ALA A 172 5.92 -1.52 -0.64
C ALA A 172 6.45 -1.42 0.79
N LEU A 173 6.32 -2.48 1.58
CA LEU A 173 6.82 -2.53 2.94
C LEU A 173 8.33 -2.32 3.03
N GLU A 174 9.13 -2.98 2.19
CA GLU A 174 10.58 -2.77 2.12
C GLU A 174 10.96 -1.31 1.86
N LYS A 175 10.25 -0.63 0.94
CA LYS A 175 10.48 0.79 0.67
C LYS A 175 10.21 1.66 1.89
N GLU A 176 9.20 1.33 2.70
CA GLU A 176 8.89 2.06 3.92
C GLU A 176 9.87 1.79 5.05
N ILE A 177 10.40 0.56 5.14
CA ILE A 177 11.50 0.23 6.05
C ILE A 177 12.71 1.10 5.72
N GLU A 178 13.10 1.17 4.45
CA GLU A 178 14.28 1.93 4.02
C GLU A 178 14.13 3.42 4.29
N ARG A 179 12.95 3.99 3.99
CA ARG A 179 12.65 5.40 4.32
C ARG A 179 12.71 5.67 5.83
N THR A 180 12.21 4.74 6.64
CA THR A 180 12.28 4.87 8.10
C THR A 180 13.74 4.83 8.57
N ARG A 181 14.54 3.88 8.08
CA ARG A 181 15.98 3.80 8.37
C ARG A 181 16.73 5.06 7.97
N GLU A 182 16.42 5.61 6.79
CA GLU A 182 17.02 6.86 6.33
C GLU A 182 16.72 8.00 7.31
N LYS A 183 15.47 8.13 7.77
CA LYS A 183 15.06 9.13 8.77
C LYS A 183 15.73 8.91 10.13
N MET A 184 15.93 7.66 10.55
CA MET A 184 16.70 7.29 11.76
C MET A 184 18.16 7.71 11.67
N SER A 185 18.82 7.41 10.55
CA SER A 185 20.22 7.78 10.34
C SER A 185 20.45 9.29 10.40
N LYS A 186 19.46 10.08 9.98
CA LYS A 186 19.51 11.55 9.95
C LYS A 186 19.11 12.22 11.27
N ARG A 187 18.73 11.45 12.32
CA ARG A 187 18.27 11.92 13.65
C ARG A 187 17.21 13.03 13.60
N LYS A 188 16.36 13.05 12.57
CA LYS A 188 15.35 14.08 12.39
C LYS A 188 14.08 13.77 13.20
N GLN A 189 14.16 13.89 14.53
CA GLN A 189 13.07 13.57 15.46
C GLN A 189 11.71 14.22 15.09
N GLY A 190 11.70 15.44 14.56
CA GLY A 190 10.46 16.11 14.10
C GLY A 190 9.80 15.50 12.85
N GLU A 191 10.56 14.78 12.00
CA GLU A 191 10.03 14.13 10.79
C GLU A 191 9.47 12.73 11.06
N PHE A 192 9.69 12.18 12.26
CA PHE A 192 9.16 10.86 12.64
C PHE A 192 7.68 10.88 12.96
N GLN A 193 7.16 11.95 13.54
CA GLN A 193 5.73 12.04 13.81
C GLN A 193 4.94 12.17 12.50
N GLN A 194 5.46 12.93 11.54
CA GLN A 194 4.91 12.97 10.18
C GLN A 194 4.98 11.61 9.48
N GLU A 195 6.08 10.88 9.65
CA GLU A 195 6.23 9.55 9.07
C GLU A 195 5.29 8.53 9.69
N ALA A 196 5.20 8.51 11.02
CA ALA A 196 4.33 7.61 11.76
C ALA A 196 2.85 7.86 11.43
N SER A 197 2.41 9.13 11.31
CA SER A 197 1.05 9.45 10.88
C SER A 197 0.77 9.06 9.43
N ARG A 198 1.76 9.19 8.53
CA ARG A 198 1.62 8.72 7.15
C ARG A 198 1.50 7.20 7.10
N LEU A 199 2.33 6.48 7.85
CA LEU A 199 2.28 5.02 7.92
C LEU A 199 0.95 4.55 8.53
N GLU A 200 0.46 5.21 9.58
CA GLU A 200 -0.87 4.91 10.13
C GLU A 200 -1.97 5.09 9.09
N ALA A 201 -1.99 6.18 8.31
CA ALA A 201 -3.00 6.40 7.28
C ALA A 201 -2.93 5.43 6.08
N VAL A 202 -1.76 4.82 5.81
CA VAL A 202 -1.60 3.90 4.68
C VAL A 202 -1.96 2.46 5.06
N TYR A 203 -1.67 2.09 6.30
CA TYR A 203 -1.78 0.72 6.74
C TYR A 203 -2.95 0.52 7.70
N LEU A 204 -3.19 1.44 8.64
CA LEU A 204 -4.06 1.19 9.80
C LEU A 204 -5.44 1.87 9.73
N GLU A 205 -5.76 2.58 8.65
CA GLU A 205 -7.10 3.13 8.33
C GLU A 205 -7.71 2.44 7.10
#